data_AF-A0A651DLD5-F1
#
_entry.id   AF-A0A651DLD5-F1
#
_cell.length_a   1.000
_cell.length_b   1.000
_cell.length_c   1.000
_cell.angle_alpha   90.00
_cell.angle_beta   90.00
_cell.angle_gamma   90.00
#
_symmetry.space_group_name_H-M   'P 1'
#
loop_
_entity.id
_entity.type
_entity.pdbx_description
1 polymer ?
#
loop_
_entity_poly.entity_id
_entity_poly.type
_entity_poly.pdbx_seq_one_letter_code
_entity_poly.pdbx_strand_id
1 'polypeptide(L)'
;MRVVLSAHLDRAHASVPRCAPRILSPRLTLRSRVRRSGVEWVGRWHGSPLPHLHDLPFCRVLHRVGRASRGAGEQHDRGPVGVTGPDANWHRTPAGWGIALLLAFTITALAGYGIFGLNPERIPPSLIGFWRISYAFFAQLHIIIGAVVLGIALVRWGGLRWVPAFLTVYLISFLSEFFGTGYGIPFGLYEYTSLLGYKIADRVPWVIPLSWFLMAVPAWILARETFPGALRWFPRIVFAAVLLTLWDLALDPAMSFQAPYYWIWTDTGPYFKMPWVNLAGWLGTGVLLMAAMELLGIRSWTRTIPPSYALAYYGVTLLMPVGMIVLEGLWLAVLVTFLSYLAAWGLHRAVARGTPGAPSTDRIAGEPA
;
A
#
# COMPACT_ATOMS: atom_id res chain seq x y z
N MET A 1 -57.91 15.68 16.01
CA MET A 1 -57.66 14.34 16.58
C MET A 1 -56.38 14.45 17.40
N ARG A 2 -56.53 14.60 18.73
CA ARG A 2 -55.46 14.70 19.72
C ARG A 2 -55.26 13.30 20.30
N VAL A 3 -54.01 12.90 20.53
CA VAL A 3 -53.68 11.86 21.50
C VAL A 3 -52.69 12.48 22.49
N VAL A 4 -53.18 12.63 23.72
CA VAL A 4 -52.46 13.00 24.93
C VAL A 4 -52.18 11.70 25.67
N LEU A 5 -50.96 11.50 26.15
CA LEU A 5 -50.69 10.61 27.27
C LEU A 5 -49.75 11.32 28.24
N SER A 6 -50.21 11.52 29.46
CA SER A 6 -49.43 12.02 30.61
C SER A 6 -49.49 10.99 31.72
N ALA A 7 -48.37 10.82 32.44
CA ALA A 7 -48.19 10.45 33.85
C ALA A 7 -46.84 9.71 33.96
N HIS A 8 -46.01 9.81 34.99
CA HIS A 8 -45.92 10.66 36.17
C HIS A 8 -44.44 10.59 36.59
N LEU A 9 -43.89 11.70 37.08
CA LEU A 9 -42.55 11.79 37.68
C LEU A 9 -42.56 11.19 39.08
N ASP A 10 -41.57 10.35 39.39
CA ASP A 10 -41.08 10.19 40.76
C ASP A 10 -39.55 10.34 40.81
N ARG A 11 -39.13 11.09 41.84
CA ARG A 11 -37.76 11.56 42.08
C ARG A 11 -36.87 10.44 42.60
N ALA A 12 -35.66 10.34 42.07
CA ALA A 12 -34.52 9.81 42.82
C ALA A 12 -33.29 10.69 42.57
N HIS A 13 -32.82 11.31 43.66
CA HIS A 13 -31.58 12.05 43.73
C HIS A 13 -30.38 11.11 43.56
N ALA A 14 -29.45 11.44 42.66
CA ALA A 14 -28.06 11.01 42.78
C ALA A 14 -27.14 12.06 42.16
N SER A 15 -26.24 12.54 43.00
CA SER A 15 -25.24 13.59 42.80
C SER A 15 -24.24 13.29 41.68
N VAL A 16 -24.13 14.20 40.72
CA VAL A 16 -23.06 14.23 39.71
C VAL A 16 -21.82 14.94 40.29
N PRO A 17 -20.63 14.32 40.29
CA PRO A 17 -19.41 15.00 40.70
C PRO A 17 -18.98 16.03 39.64
N ARG A 18 -18.77 17.27 40.09
CA ARG A 18 -18.22 18.39 39.32
C ARG A 18 -16.71 18.21 39.17
N CYS A 19 -16.23 18.05 37.94
CA CYS A 19 -14.85 18.37 37.55
C CYS A 19 -14.86 18.85 36.08
N ALA A 20 -15.30 20.08 35.86
CA ALA A 20 -15.09 20.78 34.60
C ALA A 20 -13.86 21.71 34.76
N PRO A 21 -12.82 21.60 33.92
CA PRO A 21 -11.72 22.56 33.95
C PRO A 21 -12.21 23.92 33.41
N ARG A 22 -12.01 24.99 34.18
CA ARG A 22 -12.18 26.38 33.71
C ARG A 22 -11.11 26.67 32.66
N ILE A 23 -11.49 26.66 31.38
CA ILE A 23 -10.65 27.16 30.29
C ILE A 23 -10.69 28.69 30.35
N LEU A 24 -9.58 29.31 30.78
CA LEU A 24 -9.35 30.75 30.62
C LEU A 24 -9.16 31.05 29.13
N SER A 25 -10.10 31.77 28.53
CA SER A 25 -10.03 32.20 27.13
C SER A 25 -8.96 33.30 27.00
N PRO A 26 -8.00 33.21 26.07
CA PRO A 26 -7.06 34.30 25.83
C PRO A 26 -7.80 35.52 25.28
N ARG A 27 -7.51 36.72 25.81
CA ARG A 27 -8.04 37.98 25.30
C ARG A 27 -6.97 38.70 24.47
N LEU A 28 -7.26 38.95 23.20
CA LEU A 28 -6.47 39.81 22.34
C LEU A 28 -7.06 41.23 22.39
N THR A 29 -6.30 42.21 22.86
CA THR A 29 -6.68 43.63 22.79
C THR A 29 -5.87 44.32 21.70
N LEU A 30 -6.57 44.85 20.69
CA LEU A 30 -6.02 45.66 19.62
C LEU A 30 -6.34 47.13 19.88
N ARG A 31 -5.32 48.01 19.81
CA ARG A 31 -5.51 49.46 19.78
C ARG A 31 -4.91 49.99 18.48
N SER A 32 -5.69 50.76 17.74
CA SER A 32 -5.20 51.54 16.60
C SER A 32 -4.65 52.88 17.08
N ARG A 33 -3.59 53.36 16.42
CA ARG A 33 -3.09 54.73 16.61
C ARG A 33 -2.94 55.36 15.22
N VAL A 34 -3.65 56.46 14.98
CA VAL A 34 -3.61 57.18 13.70
C VAL A 34 -2.44 58.16 13.71
N ARG A 35 -1.53 58.05 12.74
CA ARG A 35 -0.52 59.08 12.44
C ARG A 35 -0.76 59.62 11.02
N ARG A 36 -0.20 60.81 10.73
CA ARG A 36 -0.38 61.53 9.44
C ARG A 36 0.06 60.77 8.18
N SER A 37 0.69 59.60 8.30
CA SER A 37 1.12 58.76 7.16
C SER A 37 0.46 57.37 7.10
N GLY A 38 -0.57 57.07 7.91
CA GLY A 38 -1.30 55.80 7.87
C GLY A 38 -1.64 55.22 9.24
N VAL A 39 -2.49 54.18 9.26
CA VAL A 39 -2.96 53.49 10.49
C VAL A 39 -2.06 52.29 10.79
N GLU A 40 -1.45 52.29 11.97
CA GLU A 40 -0.62 51.18 12.47
C GLU A 40 -1.38 50.41 13.56
N TRP A 41 -1.39 49.07 13.46
CA TRP A 41 -2.04 48.18 14.41
C TRP A 41 -1.00 47.46 15.27
N VAL A 42 -1.03 47.69 16.58
CA VAL A 42 -0.14 47.01 17.54
C VAL A 42 -0.98 46.12 18.45
N GLY A 43 -0.83 44.80 18.30
CA GLY A 43 -1.45 43.80 19.18
C GLY A 43 -0.50 43.41 20.31
N ARG A 44 -0.99 43.36 21.55
CA ARG A 44 -0.23 42.89 22.72
C ARG A 44 -0.92 41.65 23.30
N TRP A 45 -0.20 40.53 23.36
CA TRP A 45 -0.68 39.26 23.90
C TRP A 45 -0.40 39.21 25.41
N HIS A 46 -1.39 38.87 26.23
CA HIS A 46 -1.23 38.64 27.67
C HIS A 46 -1.68 37.23 28.02
N GLY A 47 -0.73 36.31 28.09
CA GLY A 47 -0.92 34.95 28.59
C GLY A 47 0.34 34.49 29.31
N SER A 48 0.17 33.82 30.45
CA SER A 48 1.26 33.25 31.25
C SER A 48 1.96 32.11 30.49
N PRO A 49 3.28 31.91 30.68
CA PRO A 49 4.02 30.86 29.98
C PRO A 49 3.53 29.46 30.41
N LEU A 50 3.38 28.56 29.44
CA LEU A 50 3.02 27.16 29.66
C LEU A 50 4.16 26.40 30.36
N PRO A 51 3.87 25.50 31.33
CA PRO A 51 4.91 24.76 32.02
C PRO A 51 5.56 23.69 31.13
N HIS A 52 6.84 23.43 31.35
CA HIS A 52 7.63 22.41 30.67
C HIS A 52 7.12 21.00 30.99
N LEU A 53 7.05 20.13 29.97
CA LEU A 53 6.51 18.75 30.00
C LEU A 53 7.24 17.75 30.92
N HIS A 54 8.13 18.19 31.80
CA HIS A 54 8.90 17.34 32.71
C HIS A 54 8.38 17.30 34.15
N ASP A 55 7.36 18.08 34.52
CA ASP A 55 6.89 18.21 35.91
C ASP A 55 5.52 17.54 36.22
N LEU A 56 5.12 16.52 35.47
CA LEU A 56 3.90 15.74 35.77
C LEU A 56 4.22 14.43 36.53
N PRO A 57 3.58 14.16 37.69
CA PRO A 57 3.94 13.05 38.57
C PRO A 57 3.27 11.76 38.12
N PHE A 58 3.85 11.08 37.12
CA PHE A 58 3.48 9.71 36.76
C PHE A 58 4.69 8.93 36.21
N CYS A 59 5.77 8.87 37.00
CA CYS A 59 6.98 8.08 36.66
C CYS A 59 7.69 7.54 37.91
N ARG A 60 6.98 6.77 38.74
CA ARG A 60 7.61 5.94 39.79
C ARG A 60 6.93 4.59 39.97
N VAL A 61 7.05 3.70 38.98
CA VAL A 61 6.87 2.25 39.20
C VAL A 61 7.90 1.35 38.47
N LEU A 62 8.69 1.84 37.51
CA LEU A 62 9.69 1.02 36.80
C LEU A 62 11.15 1.30 37.19
N HIS A 63 11.43 1.39 38.49
CA HIS A 63 12.81 1.51 38.98
C HIS A 63 13.13 0.62 40.20
N ARG A 64 12.46 -0.54 40.32
CA ARG A 64 12.72 -1.52 41.39
C ARG A 64 12.84 -2.99 40.97
N VAL A 65 13.03 -3.29 39.68
CA VAL A 65 13.34 -4.65 39.20
C VAL A 65 14.68 -4.72 38.42
N GLY A 66 15.33 -3.59 38.15
CA GLY A 66 16.60 -3.51 37.41
C GLY A 66 17.88 -3.47 38.25
N ARG A 67 17.81 -3.71 39.57
CA ARG A 67 18.98 -3.77 40.47
C ARG A 67 18.94 -5.04 41.32
N ALA A 68 19.05 -6.19 40.66
CA ALA A 68 19.39 -7.45 41.35
C ALA A 68 20.29 -8.38 40.50
N SER A 69 20.92 -7.86 39.43
CA SER A 69 21.78 -8.65 38.55
C SER A 69 22.92 -7.82 37.95
N ARG A 70 23.65 -7.11 38.82
CA ARG A 70 24.98 -6.56 38.49
C ARG A 70 25.98 -7.00 39.55
N GLY A 71 26.55 -8.18 39.33
CA GLY A 71 27.74 -8.71 39.99
C GLY A 71 28.27 -9.85 39.13
N ALA A 72 29.57 -9.83 38.81
CA ALA A 72 30.28 -10.59 37.77
C ALA A 72 29.91 -10.12 36.32
N GLY A 73 30.76 -9.49 35.53
CA GLY A 73 32.19 -9.74 35.32
C GLY A 73 32.32 -10.71 34.16
N GLU A 74 32.57 -10.21 32.94
CA GLU A 74 33.43 -10.80 31.91
C GLU A 74 33.22 -10.19 30.51
N GLN A 75 34.33 -10.05 29.80
CA GLN A 75 34.48 -9.55 28.44
C GLN A 75 33.84 -10.52 27.43
N HIS A 76 33.02 -10.01 26.51
CA HIS A 76 32.97 -10.58 25.15
C HIS A 76 32.33 -9.63 24.13
N ASP A 77 33.10 -9.40 23.08
CA ASP A 77 32.67 -9.34 21.67
C ASP A 77 31.65 -8.28 21.22
N ARG A 78 32.14 -7.32 20.41
CA ARG A 78 31.31 -6.43 19.60
C ARG A 78 30.77 -7.24 18.41
N GLY A 79 29.74 -8.04 18.64
CA GLY A 79 28.94 -8.64 17.57
C GLY A 79 28.22 -7.55 16.74
N PRO A 80 27.98 -7.80 15.44
CA PRO A 80 27.34 -6.83 14.56
C PRO A 80 25.90 -6.57 15.02
N VAL A 81 25.55 -5.27 15.00
CA VAL A 81 24.22 -4.66 15.17
C VAL A 81 23.08 -5.67 15.15
N GLY A 82 22.49 -5.91 16.33
CA GLY A 82 21.31 -6.75 16.49
C GLY A 82 20.22 -6.31 15.52
N VAL A 83 19.95 -7.14 14.52
CA VAL A 83 18.77 -7.05 13.67
C VAL A 83 17.59 -7.42 14.56
N THR A 84 17.00 -6.43 15.22
CA THR A 84 15.64 -6.55 15.74
C THR A 84 14.75 -7.01 14.59
N GLY A 85 13.88 -8.00 14.83
CA GLY A 85 13.01 -8.59 13.79
C GLY A 85 12.25 -7.53 12.96
N PRO A 86 11.70 -7.90 11.79
CA PRO A 86 11.10 -6.97 10.83
C PRO A 86 10.28 -5.90 11.54
N ASP A 87 10.72 -4.65 11.45
CA ASP A 87 10.23 -3.50 12.23
C ASP A 87 8.69 -3.51 12.30
N ALA A 88 8.12 -3.96 13.43
CA ALA A 88 6.66 -3.98 13.63
C ALA A 88 6.05 -2.56 13.51
N ASN A 89 6.90 -1.54 13.60
CA ASN A 89 6.57 -0.13 13.46
C ASN A 89 7.04 0.48 12.13
N TRP A 90 7.10 -0.29 11.04
CA TRP A 90 7.52 0.21 9.72
C TRP A 90 6.74 1.46 9.27
N HIS A 91 5.49 1.63 9.73
CA HIS A 91 4.65 2.80 9.47
C HIS A 91 5.25 4.13 9.97
N ARG A 92 6.19 4.11 10.92
CA ARG A 92 6.91 5.30 11.43
C ARG A 92 8.26 5.52 10.76
N THR A 93 8.65 4.65 9.84
CA THR A 93 9.94 4.71 9.14
C THR A 93 9.78 5.39 7.78
N PRO A 94 10.86 5.78 7.09
CA PRO A 94 10.78 6.31 5.72
C PRO A 94 10.02 5.40 4.75
N ALA A 95 10.12 4.08 4.91
CA ALA A 95 9.35 3.13 4.10
C ALA A 95 7.83 3.28 4.34
N GLY A 96 7.40 3.47 5.59
CA GLY A 96 6.01 3.73 5.94
C GLY A 96 5.48 5.06 5.39
N TRP A 97 6.28 6.13 5.47
CA TRP A 97 5.96 7.41 4.83
C TRP A 97 5.86 7.28 3.30
N GLY A 98 6.68 6.42 2.70
CA GLY A 98 6.57 6.06 1.28
C GLY A 98 5.21 5.44 0.92
N ILE A 99 4.71 4.51 1.72
CA ILE A 99 3.36 3.94 1.54
C ILE A 99 2.29 5.01 1.67
N ALA A 100 2.39 5.90 2.66
CA ALA A 100 1.45 7.00 2.84
C ALA A 100 1.46 7.96 1.64
N LEU A 101 2.63 8.26 1.08
CA LEU A 101 2.77 9.07 -0.14
C LEU A 101 2.13 8.38 -1.35
N LEU A 102 2.42 7.10 -1.57
CA LEU A 102 1.83 6.33 -2.68
C LEU A 102 0.30 6.31 -2.53
N LEU A 103 -0.21 6.02 -1.34
CA LEU A 103 -1.65 6.02 -1.07
C LEU A 103 -2.30 7.39 -1.32
N ALA A 104 -1.68 8.48 -0.83
CA ALA A 104 -2.18 9.82 -1.06
C ALA A 104 -2.21 10.17 -2.55
N PHE A 105 -1.18 9.77 -3.30
CA PHE A 105 -1.14 9.91 -4.75
C PHE A 105 -2.25 9.08 -5.42
N THR A 106 -2.41 7.80 -5.07
CA THR A 106 -3.46 6.91 -5.61
C THR A 106 -4.85 7.49 -5.38
N ILE A 107 -5.18 7.93 -4.16
CA ILE A 107 -6.48 8.53 -3.84
C ILE A 107 -6.71 9.81 -4.67
N THR A 108 -5.69 10.67 -4.76
CA THR A 108 -5.78 11.92 -5.52
C THR A 108 -5.94 11.65 -7.01
N ALA A 109 -5.20 10.68 -7.56
CA ALA A 109 -5.29 10.27 -8.95
C ALA A 109 -6.66 9.68 -9.29
N LEU A 110 -7.21 8.82 -8.42
CA LEU A 110 -8.55 8.26 -8.57
C LEU A 110 -9.64 9.34 -8.50
N ALA A 111 -9.52 10.28 -7.56
CA ALA A 111 -10.44 11.42 -7.47
C ALA A 111 -10.38 12.27 -8.74
N GLY A 112 -9.17 12.59 -9.23
CA GLY A 112 -8.97 13.33 -10.48
C GLY A 112 -9.51 12.58 -11.70
N TYR A 113 -9.28 11.28 -11.76
CA TYR A 113 -9.79 10.40 -12.82
C TYR A 113 -11.34 10.37 -12.82
N GLY A 114 -11.97 10.15 -11.68
CA GLY A 114 -13.44 10.14 -11.57
C GLY A 114 -14.08 11.49 -11.88
N ILE A 115 -13.52 12.59 -11.36
CA ILE A 115 -14.10 13.94 -11.52
C ILE A 115 -13.85 14.51 -12.92
N PHE A 116 -12.65 14.32 -13.47
CA PHE A 116 -12.22 14.98 -14.71
C PHE A 116 -11.86 14.02 -15.84
N GLY A 117 -11.34 12.83 -15.53
CA GLY A 117 -10.99 11.82 -16.55
C GLY A 117 -12.24 11.24 -17.23
N LEU A 118 -13.23 10.83 -16.42
CA LEU A 118 -14.51 10.30 -16.91
C LEU A 118 -15.50 11.39 -17.33
N ASN A 119 -15.29 12.63 -16.89
CA ASN A 119 -16.18 13.76 -17.14
C ASN A 119 -15.38 15.01 -17.60
N PRO A 120 -14.72 15.00 -18.78
CA PRO A 120 -13.87 16.09 -19.22
C PRO A 120 -14.59 17.44 -19.37
N GLU A 121 -15.90 17.43 -19.54
CA GLU A 121 -16.75 18.62 -19.61
C GLU A 121 -16.78 19.41 -18.29
N ARG A 122 -16.40 18.79 -17.17
CA ARG A 122 -16.35 19.42 -15.85
C ARG A 122 -15.04 20.16 -15.58
N ILE A 123 -14.08 20.10 -16.51
CA ILE A 123 -12.77 20.73 -16.32
C ILE A 123 -12.91 22.25 -16.45
N PRO A 124 -12.59 23.03 -15.40
CA PRO A 124 -12.57 24.48 -15.49
C PRO A 124 -11.57 24.94 -16.56
N PRO A 125 -11.87 25.96 -17.39
CA PRO A 125 -10.95 26.44 -18.43
C PRO A 125 -9.55 26.77 -17.92
N SER A 126 -9.44 27.28 -16.69
CA SER A 126 -8.17 27.59 -16.02
C SER A 126 -7.31 26.36 -15.69
N LEU A 127 -7.88 25.16 -15.63
CA LEU A 127 -7.21 23.93 -15.24
C LEU A 127 -6.92 22.97 -16.41
N ILE A 128 -7.36 23.29 -17.64
CA ILE A 128 -7.18 22.42 -18.82
C ILE A 128 -5.72 22.07 -19.05
N GLY A 129 -4.80 23.06 -18.93
CA GLY A 129 -3.37 22.84 -19.13
C GLY A 129 -2.79 21.86 -18.09
N PHE A 130 -3.13 22.05 -16.82
CA PHE A 130 -2.73 21.14 -15.75
C PHE A 130 -3.30 19.73 -15.96
N TRP A 131 -4.60 19.62 -16.24
CA TRP A 131 -5.26 18.34 -16.48
C TRP A 131 -4.61 17.57 -17.63
N ARG A 132 -4.29 18.22 -18.76
CA ARG A 132 -3.63 17.55 -19.89
C ARG A 132 -2.30 16.91 -19.49
N ILE A 133 -1.50 17.62 -18.70
CA ILE A 133 -0.23 17.11 -18.19
C ILE A 133 -0.48 15.97 -17.20
N SER A 134 -1.35 16.19 -16.20
CA SER A 134 -1.66 15.16 -15.19
C SER A 134 -2.20 13.88 -15.81
N TYR A 135 -3.14 14.00 -16.74
CA TYR A 135 -3.77 12.89 -17.44
C TYR A 135 -2.76 12.07 -18.27
N ALA A 136 -1.79 12.73 -18.90
CA ALA A 136 -0.74 12.05 -19.66
C ALA A 136 0.28 11.29 -18.80
N PHE A 137 0.52 11.74 -17.56
CA PHE A 137 1.63 11.25 -16.74
C PHE A 137 1.22 10.49 -15.48
N PHE A 138 -0.04 10.50 -15.05
CA PHE A 138 -0.39 9.97 -13.72
C PHE A 138 -0.07 8.47 -13.56
N ALA A 139 -0.25 7.65 -14.61
CA ALA A 139 0.10 6.24 -14.56
C ALA A 139 1.62 6.02 -14.44
N GLN A 140 2.41 6.77 -15.21
CA GLN A 140 3.88 6.75 -15.12
C GLN A 140 4.34 7.18 -13.73
N LEU A 141 3.76 8.26 -13.20
CA LEU A 141 4.07 8.76 -11.85
C LEU A 141 3.69 7.73 -10.78
N HIS A 142 2.55 7.04 -10.91
CA HIS A 142 2.18 5.96 -9.99
C HIS A 142 3.25 4.86 -9.95
N ILE A 143 3.71 4.41 -11.12
CA ILE A 143 4.76 3.37 -11.24
C ILE A 143 6.09 3.88 -10.67
N ILE A 144 6.49 5.11 -10.99
CA ILE A 144 7.76 5.69 -10.52
C ILE A 144 7.74 5.89 -9.00
N ILE A 145 6.66 6.44 -8.44
CA ILE A 145 6.49 6.57 -6.99
C ILE A 145 6.50 5.18 -6.35
N GLY A 146 5.77 4.22 -6.91
CA GLY A 146 5.79 2.83 -6.46
C GLY A 146 7.19 2.22 -6.46
N ALA A 147 7.99 2.48 -7.48
CA ALA A 147 9.38 2.02 -7.60
C ALA A 147 10.29 2.66 -6.56
N VAL A 148 10.17 3.96 -6.32
CA VAL A 148 10.93 4.66 -5.27
C VAL A 148 10.55 4.13 -3.89
N VAL A 149 9.26 3.98 -3.61
CA VAL A 149 8.75 3.48 -2.32
C VAL A 149 9.23 2.05 -2.05
N LEU A 150 9.12 1.16 -3.03
CA LEU A 150 9.64 -0.21 -2.89
C LEU A 150 11.17 -0.21 -2.79
N GLY A 151 11.86 0.61 -3.59
CA GLY A 151 13.31 0.75 -3.59
C GLY A 151 13.86 1.18 -2.22
N ILE A 152 13.22 2.15 -1.55
CA ILE A 152 13.58 2.57 -0.19
C ILE A 152 13.49 1.38 0.78
N ALA A 153 12.40 0.61 0.73
CA ALA A 153 12.23 -0.58 1.57
C ALA A 153 13.26 -1.68 1.26
N LEU A 154 13.52 -1.92 -0.03
CA LEU A 154 14.48 -2.92 -0.50
C LEU A 154 15.90 -2.58 -0.05
N VAL A 155 16.33 -1.32 -0.20
CA VAL A 155 17.65 -0.87 0.26
C VAL A 155 17.74 -0.93 1.79
N ARG A 156 16.70 -0.47 2.49
CA ARG A 156 16.68 -0.45 3.96
C ARG A 156 16.79 -1.84 4.59
N TRP A 157 16.02 -2.80 4.11
CA TRP A 157 15.93 -4.13 4.74
C TRP A 157 16.77 -5.18 4.02
N GLY A 158 16.93 -5.08 2.70
CA GLY A 158 17.62 -6.05 1.85
C GLY A 158 19.00 -5.61 1.35
N GLY A 159 19.42 -4.37 1.59
CA GLY A 159 20.65 -3.80 1.02
C GLY A 159 20.59 -3.76 -0.51
N LEU A 160 21.64 -4.21 -1.19
CA LEU A 160 21.67 -4.32 -2.66
C LEU A 160 21.43 -5.75 -3.18
N ARG A 161 21.07 -6.69 -2.30
CA ARG A 161 20.91 -8.11 -2.65
C ARG A 161 19.74 -8.38 -3.61
N TRP A 162 18.82 -7.41 -3.75
CA TRP A 162 17.68 -7.48 -4.65
C TRP A 162 18.04 -7.12 -6.10
N VAL A 163 19.18 -6.46 -6.34
CA VAL A 163 19.56 -5.93 -7.66
C VAL A 163 19.63 -7.03 -8.73
N PRO A 164 20.26 -8.20 -8.50
CA PRO A 164 20.25 -9.27 -9.50
C PRO A 164 18.83 -9.73 -9.85
N ALA A 165 17.97 -9.91 -8.85
CA ALA A 165 16.58 -10.30 -9.08
C ALA A 165 15.81 -9.24 -9.87
N PHE A 166 16.04 -7.95 -9.59
CA PHE A 166 15.44 -6.85 -10.36
C PHE A 166 15.87 -6.88 -11.82
N LEU A 167 17.18 -6.95 -12.10
CA LEU A 167 17.69 -6.96 -13.47
C LEU A 167 17.17 -8.17 -14.25
N THR A 168 17.13 -9.35 -13.63
CA THR A 168 16.58 -10.57 -14.24
C THR A 168 15.09 -10.47 -14.51
N VAL A 169 14.29 -9.98 -13.55
CA VAL A 169 12.84 -9.81 -13.75
C VAL A 169 12.56 -8.78 -14.83
N TYR A 170 13.28 -7.65 -14.81
CA TYR A 170 13.15 -6.61 -15.82
C TYR A 170 13.47 -7.17 -17.21
N LEU A 171 14.55 -7.94 -17.36
CA LEU A 171 14.90 -8.55 -18.65
C LEU A 171 13.85 -9.56 -19.12
N ILE A 172 13.45 -10.50 -18.27
CA ILE A 172 12.48 -11.56 -18.66
C ILE A 172 11.12 -10.95 -19.00
N SER A 173 10.63 -10.02 -18.18
CA SER A 173 9.37 -9.33 -18.45
C SER A 173 9.46 -8.48 -19.71
N PHE A 174 10.53 -7.71 -19.91
CA PHE A 174 10.77 -6.98 -21.16
C PHE A 174 10.73 -7.89 -22.39
N LEU A 175 11.42 -9.03 -22.35
CA LEU A 175 11.39 -9.97 -23.47
C LEU A 175 9.98 -10.54 -23.70
N SER A 176 9.28 -10.91 -22.63
CA SER A 176 7.89 -11.41 -22.72
C SER A 176 6.95 -10.39 -23.33
N GLU A 177 7.08 -9.12 -22.95
CA GLU A 177 6.34 -7.98 -23.48
C GLU A 177 6.70 -7.69 -24.94
N PHE A 178 7.99 -7.77 -25.27
CA PHE A 178 8.48 -7.54 -26.62
C PHE A 178 7.98 -8.62 -27.59
N PHE A 179 7.98 -9.88 -27.16
CA PHE A 179 7.40 -10.98 -27.92
C PHE A 179 5.86 -10.91 -27.95
N GLY A 180 5.22 -10.48 -26.85
CA GLY A 180 3.77 -10.34 -26.77
C GLY A 180 3.23 -9.30 -27.75
N THR A 181 3.80 -8.10 -27.70
CA THR A 181 3.44 -6.99 -28.61
C THR A 181 3.87 -7.24 -30.07
N GLY A 182 4.90 -8.07 -30.29
CA GLY A 182 5.42 -8.35 -31.63
C GLY A 182 4.81 -9.54 -32.35
N TYR A 183 4.50 -10.60 -31.60
CA TYR A 183 4.13 -11.92 -32.14
C TYR A 183 2.90 -12.52 -31.44
N GLY A 184 2.32 -11.83 -30.46
CA GLY A 184 1.16 -12.29 -29.70
C GLY A 184 1.45 -13.34 -28.63
N ILE A 185 2.72 -13.70 -28.38
CA ILE A 185 3.10 -14.72 -27.38
C ILE A 185 3.91 -14.03 -26.27
N PRO A 186 3.53 -14.16 -24.99
CA PRO A 186 2.56 -15.12 -24.45
C PRO A 186 1.14 -14.57 -24.23
N PHE A 187 0.89 -13.29 -24.49
CA PHE A 187 -0.29 -12.58 -23.98
C PHE A 187 -1.48 -12.47 -24.95
N GLY A 188 -1.28 -12.76 -26.23
CA GLY A 188 -2.14 -12.27 -27.33
C GLY A 188 -1.56 -10.98 -27.92
N LEU A 189 -2.01 -10.61 -29.12
CA LEU A 189 -1.47 -9.45 -29.83
C LEU A 189 -2.16 -8.16 -29.36
N TYR A 190 -1.36 -7.16 -28.99
CA TYR A 190 -1.81 -5.84 -28.57
C TYR A 190 -0.71 -4.79 -28.79
N GLU A 191 -1.09 -3.51 -28.75
CA GLU A 191 -0.17 -2.38 -28.88
C GLU A 191 -0.32 -1.42 -27.71
N TYR A 192 0.81 -1.03 -27.11
CA TYR A 192 0.84 0.06 -26.12
C TYR A 192 0.62 1.43 -26.77
N THR A 193 -0.08 2.33 -26.08
CA THR A 193 -0.15 3.75 -26.49
C THR A 193 1.05 4.54 -25.94
N SER A 194 1.06 5.86 -26.15
CA SER A 194 2.11 6.74 -25.63
C SER A 194 1.95 7.12 -24.14
N LEU A 195 0.85 6.71 -23.50
CA LEU A 195 0.52 7.13 -22.13
C LEU A 195 1.44 6.55 -21.05
N LEU A 196 2.18 5.49 -21.36
CA LEU A 196 3.16 4.86 -20.47
C LEU A 196 4.59 5.35 -20.70
N GLY A 197 4.76 6.40 -21.49
CA GLY A 197 6.04 7.04 -21.73
C GLY A 197 6.84 6.36 -22.85
N TYR A 198 8.16 6.55 -22.82
CA TYR A 198 9.06 6.10 -23.87
C TYR A 198 9.04 4.58 -24.05
N LYS A 199 8.97 4.13 -25.31
CA LYS A 199 8.99 2.71 -25.69
C LYS A 199 10.41 2.27 -26.05
N ILE A 200 10.86 1.18 -25.44
CA ILE A 200 12.07 0.47 -25.82
C ILE A 200 11.76 -0.29 -27.12
N ALA A 201 12.64 -0.13 -28.12
CA ALA A 201 12.48 -0.71 -29.46
C ALA A 201 11.11 -0.41 -30.10
N ASP A 202 10.59 0.80 -29.85
CA ASP A 202 9.31 1.32 -30.35
C ASP A 202 8.06 0.50 -29.97
N ARG A 203 8.19 -0.48 -29.07
CA ARG A 203 7.11 -1.41 -28.69
C ARG A 203 6.73 -1.34 -27.22
N VAL A 204 7.69 -1.55 -26.33
CA VAL A 204 7.41 -1.81 -24.91
C VAL A 204 7.77 -0.58 -24.07
N PRO A 205 6.83 0.06 -23.36
CA PRO A 205 7.13 1.15 -22.45
C PRO A 205 8.11 0.71 -21.35
N TRP A 206 9.14 1.51 -21.08
CA TRP A 206 10.19 1.13 -20.11
C TRP A 206 9.65 0.90 -18.68
N VAL A 207 8.53 1.53 -18.34
CA VAL A 207 7.87 1.37 -17.04
C VAL A 207 7.17 0.02 -16.85
N ILE A 208 6.87 -0.70 -17.94
CA ILE A 208 6.15 -1.98 -17.87
C ILE A 208 7.02 -3.09 -17.24
N PRO A 209 8.23 -3.37 -17.72
CA PRO A 209 9.11 -4.36 -17.06
C PRO A 209 9.43 -3.99 -15.60
N LEU A 210 9.46 -2.69 -15.30
CA LEU A 210 9.57 -2.20 -13.93
C LEU A 210 8.35 -2.62 -13.11
N SER A 211 7.12 -2.40 -13.59
CA SER A 211 5.89 -2.75 -12.85
C SER A 211 5.77 -4.25 -12.55
N TRP A 212 6.25 -5.12 -13.45
CA TRP A 212 6.34 -6.56 -13.20
C TRP A 212 7.13 -6.86 -11.91
N PHE A 213 8.29 -6.21 -11.73
CA PHE A 213 9.08 -6.37 -10.50
C PHE A 213 8.37 -5.79 -9.27
N LEU A 214 7.72 -4.63 -9.41
CA LEU A 214 7.01 -3.98 -8.31
C LEU A 214 5.93 -4.88 -7.71
N MET A 215 5.25 -5.68 -8.53
CA MET A 215 4.23 -6.62 -8.06
C MET A 215 4.78 -8.01 -7.74
N ALA A 216 5.82 -8.47 -8.42
CA ALA A 216 6.41 -9.78 -8.17
C ALA A 216 6.99 -9.90 -6.74
N VAL A 217 7.68 -8.85 -6.25
CA VAL A 217 8.29 -8.86 -4.91
C VAL A 217 7.26 -9.01 -3.77
N PRO A 218 6.22 -8.16 -3.66
CA PRO A 218 5.23 -8.32 -2.60
C PRO A 218 4.41 -9.60 -2.76
N ALA A 219 4.07 -10.02 -4.00
CA ALA A 219 3.42 -11.31 -4.24
C ALA A 219 4.26 -12.49 -3.71
N TRP A 220 5.57 -12.46 -3.95
CA TRP A 220 6.51 -13.45 -3.42
C TRP A 220 6.56 -13.47 -1.88
N ILE A 221 6.60 -12.30 -1.25
CA ILE A 221 6.60 -12.19 0.23
C ILE A 221 5.31 -12.79 0.81
N LEU A 222 4.15 -12.45 0.26
CA LEU A 222 2.85 -12.99 0.71
C LEU A 222 2.75 -14.51 0.49
N ALA A 223 3.30 -15.01 -0.61
CA ALA A 223 3.36 -16.44 -0.87
C ALA A 223 4.30 -17.17 0.08
N ARG A 224 5.41 -16.54 0.47
CA ARG A 224 6.33 -17.10 1.48
C ARG A 224 5.66 -17.25 2.83
N GLU A 225 4.86 -16.27 3.25
CA GLU A 225 4.10 -16.37 4.51
C GLU A 225 3.02 -17.46 4.44
N THR A 226 2.46 -17.70 3.25
CA THR A 226 1.48 -18.77 3.04
C THR A 226 2.12 -20.15 3.07
N PHE A 227 3.28 -20.31 2.44
CA PHE A 227 4.01 -21.58 2.36
C PHE A 227 5.37 -21.50 3.07
N PRO A 228 5.40 -21.44 4.42
CA PRO A 228 6.65 -21.34 5.16
C PRO A 228 7.51 -22.61 5.01
N GLY A 229 8.83 -22.48 5.15
CA GLY A 229 9.77 -23.60 5.12
C GLY A 229 10.54 -23.76 3.81
N ALA A 230 11.72 -24.38 3.88
CA ALA A 230 12.65 -24.41 2.76
C ALA A 230 12.23 -25.31 1.59
N LEU A 231 11.55 -26.42 1.88
CA LEU A 231 11.12 -27.40 0.88
C LEU A 231 9.82 -27.01 0.15
N ARG A 232 9.11 -25.98 0.61
CA ARG A 232 7.85 -25.51 -0.01
C ARG A 232 8.08 -24.52 -1.16
N TRP A 233 9.19 -24.64 -1.89
CA TRP A 233 9.53 -23.71 -2.98
C TRP A 233 8.51 -23.75 -4.13
N PHE A 234 8.06 -24.95 -4.54
CA PHE A 234 7.12 -25.12 -5.65
C PHE A 234 5.76 -24.45 -5.42
N PRO A 235 4.99 -24.77 -4.34
CA PRO A 235 3.71 -24.10 -4.10
C PRO A 235 3.85 -22.59 -3.86
N ARG A 236 5.01 -22.14 -3.35
CA ARG A 236 5.32 -20.72 -3.19
C ARG A 236 5.45 -20.00 -4.53
N ILE A 237 6.17 -20.60 -5.50
CA ILE A 237 6.30 -20.07 -6.87
C ILE A 237 4.92 -19.97 -7.52
N VAL A 238 4.15 -21.06 -7.48
CA VAL A 238 2.82 -21.10 -8.11
C VAL A 238 1.90 -20.07 -7.49
N PHE A 239 1.84 -20.00 -6.15
CA PHE A 239 0.94 -19.05 -5.49
C PHE A 239 1.37 -17.59 -5.66
N ALA A 240 2.68 -17.30 -5.67
CA ALA A 240 3.18 -15.96 -5.98
C ALA A 240 2.82 -15.55 -7.42
N ALA A 241 2.96 -16.47 -8.38
CA ALA A 241 2.56 -16.24 -9.77
C ALA A 241 1.05 -16.01 -9.89
N VAL A 242 0.21 -16.79 -9.19
CA VAL A 242 -1.23 -16.56 -9.11
C VAL A 242 -1.53 -15.17 -8.56
N LEU A 243 -0.95 -14.76 -7.43
CA LEU A 243 -1.15 -13.43 -6.88
C LEU A 243 -0.74 -12.33 -7.86
N LEU A 244 0.34 -12.53 -8.62
CA LEU A 244 0.73 -11.58 -9.67
C LEU A 244 -0.32 -11.52 -10.79
N THR A 245 -0.84 -12.66 -11.26
CA THR A 245 -1.90 -12.74 -12.27
C THR A 245 -3.24 -12.17 -11.79
N LEU A 246 -3.60 -12.31 -10.51
CA LEU A 246 -4.86 -11.78 -9.98
C LEU A 246 -4.93 -10.25 -10.06
N TRP A 247 -3.78 -9.57 -10.05
CA TRP A 247 -3.72 -8.13 -10.26
C TRP A 247 -4.20 -7.75 -11.66
N ASP A 248 -3.87 -8.57 -12.67
CA ASP A 248 -4.24 -8.34 -14.07
C ASP A 248 -5.75 -8.34 -14.30
N LEU A 249 -6.51 -9.11 -13.51
CA LEU A 249 -7.97 -9.14 -13.55
C LEU A 249 -8.61 -7.76 -13.31
N ALA A 250 -7.95 -6.90 -12.52
CA ALA A 250 -8.36 -5.51 -12.35
C ALA A 250 -7.61 -4.57 -13.28
N LEU A 251 -6.31 -4.82 -13.51
CA LEU A 251 -5.43 -3.96 -14.28
C LEU A 251 -5.89 -3.86 -15.74
N ASP A 252 -6.14 -4.98 -16.43
CA ASP A 252 -6.44 -4.93 -17.86
C ASP A 252 -7.74 -4.17 -18.15
N PRO A 253 -8.89 -4.47 -17.49
CA PRO A 253 -10.10 -3.71 -17.73
C PRO A 253 -9.92 -2.20 -17.44
N ALA A 254 -9.22 -1.84 -16.37
CA ALA A 254 -8.95 -0.44 -16.02
C ALA A 254 -8.11 0.31 -17.07
N MET A 255 -7.30 -0.40 -17.84
CA MET A 255 -6.27 0.21 -18.67
C MET A 255 -6.54 0.06 -20.18
N SER A 256 -7.35 -0.91 -20.58
CA SER A 256 -7.56 -1.30 -21.97
C SER A 256 -9.01 -1.14 -22.45
N PHE A 257 -9.99 -1.09 -21.54
CA PHE A 257 -11.40 -1.20 -21.92
C PHE A 257 -12.06 0.15 -22.24
N GLN A 258 -11.75 1.20 -21.46
CA GLN A 258 -12.28 2.55 -21.63
C GLN A 258 -11.16 3.58 -21.75
N ALA A 259 -11.48 4.75 -22.31
CA ALA A 259 -10.51 5.82 -22.40
C ALA A 259 -10.12 6.35 -21.00
N PRO A 260 -8.83 6.64 -20.74
CA PRO A 260 -7.69 6.51 -21.64
C PRO A 260 -7.25 5.06 -21.87
N TYR A 261 -6.99 4.71 -23.13
CA TYR A 261 -6.41 3.42 -23.50
C TYR A 261 -4.89 3.45 -23.32
N TYR A 262 -4.36 2.65 -22.40
CA TYR A 262 -2.92 2.46 -22.21
C TYR A 262 -2.34 1.43 -23.15
N TRP A 263 -3.17 0.45 -23.53
CA TRP A 263 -2.93 -0.46 -24.63
C TRP A 263 -4.24 -0.82 -25.30
N ILE A 264 -4.13 -1.31 -26.53
CA ILE A 264 -5.26 -1.70 -27.36
C ILE A 264 -5.02 -3.13 -27.82
N TRP A 265 -5.96 -4.01 -27.50
CA TRP A 265 -5.96 -5.39 -27.97
C TRP A 265 -6.26 -5.46 -29.47
N THR A 266 -5.38 -6.11 -30.24
CA THR A 266 -5.63 -6.42 -31.65
C THR A 266 -6.61 -7.59 -31.75
N ASP A 267 -6.34 -8.64 -30.97
CA ASP A 267 -7.22 -9.80 -30.83
C ASP A 267 -8.14 -9.61 -29.63
N THR A 268 -9.42 -9.32 -29.87
CA THR A 268 -10.36 -9.08 -28.77
C THR A 268 -10.85 -10.39 -28.16
N GLY A 269 -10.84 -10.45 -26.83
CA GLY A 269 -11.39 -11.55 -26.05
C GLY A 269 -12.61 -11.21 -25.19
N PRO A 270 -13.11 -12.20 -24.44
CA PRO A 270 -14.40 -12.11 -23.76
C PRO A 270 -14.35 -11.32 -22.44
N TYR A 271 -13.18 -11.11 -21.85
CA TYR A 271 -13.06 -10.36 -20.60
C TYR A 271 -12.66 -8.91 -20.90
N PHE A 272 -13.63 -8.03 -21.12
CA PHE A 272 -13.36 -6.62 -21.42
C PHE A 272 -12.41 -6.40 -22.62
N LYS A 273 -12.58 -7.17 -23.70
CA LYS A 273 -11.70 -7.24 -24.88
C LYS A 273 -10.35 -7.91 -24.66
N MET A 274 -10.01 -8.32 -23.44
CA MET A 274 -8.82 -9.11 -23.14
C MET A 274 -9.01 -10.59 -23.53
N PRO A 275 -8.10 -11.20 -24.30
CA PRO A 275 -8.12 -12.63 -24.62
C PRO A 275 -7.71 -13.49 -23.42
N TRP A 276 -8.31 -14.68 -23.27
CA TRP A 276 -7.98 -15.60 -22.17
C TRP A 276 -6.51 -16.03 -22.16
N VAL A 277 -5.87 -16.06 -23.34
CA VAL A 277 -4.45 -16.35 -23.47
C VAL A 277 -3.59 -15.33 -22.71
N ASN A 278 -4.08 -14.11 -22.50
CA ASN A 278 -3.41 -13.11 -21.67
C ASN A 278 -3.21 -13.61 -20.24
N LEU A 279 -4.27 -14.09 -19.57
CA LEU A 279 -4.16 -14.61 -18.20
C LEU A 279 -3.25 -15.84 -18.11
N ALA A 280 -3.29 -16.71 -19.13
CA ALA A 280 -2.37 -17.84 -19.23
C ALA A 280 -0.92 -17.37 -19.39
N GLY A 281 -0.68 -16.34 -20.21
CA GLY A 281 0.61 -15.70 -20.40
C GLY A 281 1.12 -15.02 -19.12
N TRP A 282 0.26 -14.30 -18.40
CA TRP A 282 0.57 -13.72 -17.10
C TRP A 282 0.96 -14.77 -16.07
N LEU A 283 0.23 -15.89 -16.00
CA LEU A 283 0.56 -16.98 -15.09
C LEU A 283 1.88 -17.64 -15.48
N GLY A 284 2.09 -17.93 -16.76
CA GLY A 284 3.32 -18.55 -17.28
C GLY A 284 4.55 -17.68 -17.06
N THR A 285 4.48 -16.41 -17.46
CA THR A 285 5.53 -15.41 -17.20
C THR A 285 5.73 -15.23 -15.70
N GLY A 286 4.66 -15.15 -14.91
CA GLY A 286 4.73 -15.08 -13.45
C GLY A 286 5.50 -16.25 -12.85
N VAL A 287 5.21 -17.49 -13.24
CA VAL A 287 5.95 -18.68 -12.78
C VAL A 287 7.44 -18.56 -13.13
N LEU A 288 7.77 -18.14 -14.36
CA LEU A 288 9.15 -17.94 -14.79
C LEU A 288 9.88 -16.90 -13.95
N LEU A 289 9.25 -15.74 -13.70
CA LEU A 289 9.80 -14.68 -12.86
C LEU A 289 10.04 -15.15 -11.42
N MET A 290 9.04 -15.79 -10.82
CA MET A 290 9.11 -16.29 -9.45
C MET A 290 10.16 -17.40 -9.29
N ALA A 291 10.29 -18.28 -10.29
CA ALA A 291 11.34 -19.30 -10.33
C ALA A 291 12.74 -18.67 -10.45
N ALA A 292 12.93 -17.70 -11.34
CA ALA A 292 14.19 -16.98 -11.48
C ALA A 292 14.57 -16.27 -10.17
N MET A 293 13.61 -15.62 -9.50
CA MET A 293 13.81 -14.98 -8.20
C MET A 293 14.20 -16.00 -7.12
N GLU A 294 13.55 -17.17 -7.06
CA GLU A 294 13.90 -18.25 -6.12
C GLU A 294 15.33 -18.76 -6.34
N LEU A 295 15.72 -18.99 -7.60
CA LEU A 295 17.08 -19.40 -7.97
C LEU A 295 18.13 -18.36 -7.58
N LEU A 296 17.80 -17.07 -7.69
CA LEU A 296 18.65 -15.96 -7.26
C LEU A 296 18.63 -15.71 -5.75
N GLY A 297 17.99 -16.59 -4.97
CA GLY A 297 18.04 -16.52 -3.51
C GLY A 297 17.24 -15.35 -2.94
N ILE A 298 16.13 -14.96 -3.57
CA ILE A 298 15.20 -13.91 -3.11
C ILE A 298 14.84 -14.00 -1.62
N ARG A 299 14.76 -15.21 -1.08
CA ARG A 299 14.45 -15.48 0.33
C ARG A 299 15.44 -14.83 1.30
N SER A 300 16.69 -14.69 0.89
CA SER A 300 17.77 -14.22 1.75
C SER A 300 17.59 -12.76 2.19
N TRP A 301 16.94 -11.95 1.35
CA TRP A 301 16.67 -10.54 1.61
C TRP A 301 15.18 -10.22 1.79
N THR A 302 14.26 -10.99 1.20
CA THR A 302 12.83 -10.74 1.46
C THR A 302 12.44 -11.06 2.90
N ARG A 303 13.17 -11.94 3.61
CA ARG A 303 12.88 -12.30 5.01
C ARG A 303 13.02 -11.15 6.00
N THR A 304 13.75 -10.10 5.62
CA THR A 304 13.95 -8.91 6.45
C THR A 304 12.86 -7.86 6.22
N ILE A 305 12.05 -8.02 5.17
CA ILE A 305 10.94 -7.13 4.84
C ILE A 305 9.69 -7.61 5.60
N PRO A 306 9.03 -6.73 6.40
CA PRO A 306 7.81 -7.10 7.11
C PRO A 306 6.69 -7.53 6.14
N PRO A 307 6.02 -8.66 6.35
CA PRO A 307 4.90 -9.06 5.50
C PRO A 307 3.75 -8.06 5.47
N SER A 308 3.50 -7.36 6.58
CA SER A 308 2.49 -6.30 6.65
C SER A 308 2.84 -5.09 5.78
N TYR A 309 4.13 -4.79 5.59
CA TYR A 309 4.57 -3.79 4.62
C TYR A 309 4.29 -4.26 3.19
N ALA A 310 4.65 -5.50 2.86
CA ALA A 310 4.40 -6.06 1.54
C ALA A 310 2.90 -6.11 1.20
N LEU A 311 2.06 -6.47 2.19
CA LEU A 311 0.61 -6.44 2.05
C LEU A 311 0.08 -5.02 1.82
N ALA A 312 0.56 -4.03 2.58
CA ALA A 312 0.17 -2.63 2.39
C ALA A 312 0.59 -2.11 1.01
N TYR A 313 1.83 -2.36 0.60
CA TYR A 313 2.33 -1.98 -0.72
C TYR A 313 1.51 -2.61 -1.85
N TYR A 314 1.27 -3.93 -1.77
CA TYR A 314 0.45 -4.64 -2.74
C TYR A 314 -0.97 -4.06 -2.80
N GLY A 315 -1.59 -3.84 -1.64
CA GLY A 315 -2.94 -3.32 -1.53
C GLY A 315 -3.08 -1.92 -2.11
N VAL A 316 -2.14 -1.01 -1.84
CA VAL A 316 -2.15 0.35 -2.41
C VAL A 316 -1.93 0.31 -3.93
N THR A 317 -1.04 -0.56 -4.42
CA THR A 317 -0.84 -0.71 -5.87
C THR A 317 -2.06 -1.31 -6.56
N LEU A 318 -2.75 -2.27 -5.93
CA LEU A 318 -4.00 -2.84 -6.41
C LEU A 318 -5.17 -1.84 -6.34
N LEU A 319 -5.17 -0.93 -5.37
CA LEU A 319 -6.23 0.07 -5.19
C LEU A 319 -6.38 0.95 -6.43
N MET A 320 -5.30 1.22 -7.17
CA MET A 320 -5.35 2.03 -8.38
C MET A 320 -6.26 1.41 -9.47
N PRO A 321 -5.97 0.22 -10.04
CA PRO A 321 -6.86 -0.37 -11.03
C PRO A 321 -8.23 -0.74 -10.45
N VAL A 322 -8.33 -1.19 -9.20
CA VAL A 322 -9.64 -1.46 -8.56
C VAL A 322 -10.49 -0.19 -8.46
N GLY A 323 -9.90 0.94 -8.10
CA GLY A 323 -10.59 2.22 -8.04
C GLY A 323 -11.07 2.67 -9.42
N MET A 324 -10.26 2.49 -10.46
CA MET A 324 -10.63 2.80 -11.84
C MET A 324 -11.82 1.97 -12.31
N ILE A 325 -11.77 0.63 -12.20
CA ILE A 325 -12.90 -0.23 -12.61
C ILE A 325 -14.19 0.05 -11.81
N VAL A 326 -14.09 0.49 -10.56
CA VAL A 326 -15.26 0.93 -9.77
C VAL A 326 -15.83 2.24 -10.32
N LEU A 327 -14.98 3.22 -10.60
CA LEU A 327 -15.38 4.52 -11.15
C LEU A 327 -15.98 4.39 -12.55
N GLU A 328 -15.45 3.47 -13.36
CA GLU A 328 -15.95 3.12 -14.70
C GLU A 328 -17.23 2.27 -14.69
N GLY A 329 -17.64 1.76 -13.52
CA GLY A 329 -18.83 0.92 -13.37
C GLY A 329 -18.67 -0.50 -13.92
N LEU A 330 -17.44 -1.02 -14.03
CA LEU A 330 -17.15 -2.38 -14.51
C LEU A 330 -17.36 -3.43 -13.40
N TRP A 331 -18.61 -3.56 -12.92
CA TRP A 331 -18.94 -4.38 -11.75
C TRP A 331 -18.58 -5.86 -11.89
N LEU A 332 -18.57 -6.41 -13.10
CA LEU A 332 -18.10 -7.77 -13.34
C LEU A 332 -16.60 -7.91 -13.03
N ALA A 333 -15.77 -6.94 -13.44
CA ALA A 333 -14.35 -6.93 -13.10
C ALA A 333 -14.16 -6.82 -11.58
N VAL A 334 -14.91 -5.90 -10.93
CA VAL A 334 -14.88 -5.73 -9.46
C VAL A 334 -15.20 -7.04 -8.75
N LEU A 335 -16.26 -7.72 -9.17
CA LEU A 335 -16.69 -8.99 -8.57
C LEU A 335 -15.65 -10.08 -8.77
N VAL A 336 -15.15 -10.26 -9.99
CA VAL A 336 -14.13 -11.28 -10.33
C VAL A 336 -12.86 -11.03 -9.53
N THR A 337 -12.33 -9.81 -9.53
CA THR A 337 -11.16 -9.44 -8.73
C THR A 337 -11.39 -9.75 -7.24
N PHE A 338 -12.51 -9.30 -6.67
CA PHE A 338 -12.82 -9.53 -5.26
C PHE A 338 -12.90 -11.02 -4.90
N LEU A 339 -13.64 -11.81 -5.68
CA LEU A 339 -13.80 -13.25 -5.44
C LEU A 339 -12.46 -14.00 -5.59
N SER A 340 -11.62 -13.61 -6.55
CA SER A 340 -10.29 -14.22 -6.72
C SER A 340 -9.36 -13.93 -5.54
N TYR A 341 -9.34 -12.70 -5.02
CA TYR A 341 -8.56 -12.39 -3.81
C TYR A 341 -9.15 -13.05 -2.56
N LEU A 342 -10.47 -13.16 -2.46
CA LEU A 342 -11.12 -13.90 -1.37
C LEU A 342 -10.73 -15.38 -1.40
N ALA A 343 -10.68 -15.99 -2.58
CA ALA A 343 -10.22 -17.38 -2.75
C ALA A 343 -8.74 -17.54 -2.37
N ALA A 344 -7.87 -16.62 -2.81
CA ALA A 344 -6.46 -16.62 -2.43
C ALA A 344 -6.26 -16.47 -0.91
N TRP A 345 -7.05 -15.61 -0.27
CA TRP A 345 -7.07 -15.46 1.19
C TRP A 345 -7.59 -16.72 1.89
N GLY A 346 -8.66 -17.34 1.37
CA GLY A 346 -9.19 -18.60 1.87
C GLY A 346 -8.15 -19.72 1.84
N LEU A 347 -7.40 -19.84 0.74
CA LEU A 347 -6.27 -20.77 0.63
C LEU A 347 -5.19 -20.47 1.68
N HIS A 348 -4.81 -19.20 1.83
CA HIS A 348 -3.84 -18.80 2.85
C HIS A 348 -4.28 -19.24 4.26
N ARG A 349 -5.55 -19.01 4.61
CA ARG A 349 -6.11 -19.43 5.90
C ARG A 349 -6.15 -20.96 6.06
N ALA A 350 -6.46 -21.70 5.01
CA ALA A 350 -6.48 -23.16 5.05
C ALA A 350 -5.07 -23.73 5.29
N VAL A 351 -4.05 -23.22 4.59
CA VAL A 351 -2.66 -23.66 4.77
C VAL A 351 -2.13 -23.30 6.16
N ALA A 352 -2.47 -22.10 6.66
CA ALA A 352 -2.08 -21.67 8.00
C ALA A 352 -2.66 -22.58 9.10
N ARG A 353 -3.90 -23.05 8.95
CA ARG A 353 -4.54 -24.00 9.88
C ARG A 353 -3.95 -25.41 9.81
N GLY A 354 -3.53 -25.85 8.62
CA GLY A 354 -2.99 -27.20 8.40
C GLY A 354 -1.52 -27.40 8.78
N THR A 355 -0.83 -26.36 9.27
CA THR A 355 0.59 -26.46 9.65
C THR A 355 0.70 -26.77 11.15
N PRO A 356 1.19 -27.96 11.56
CA PRO A 356 1.29 -28.33 12.98
C PRO A 356 2.20 -27.37 13.74
N GLY A 357 1.71 -26.76 14.82
CA GLY A 357 2.45 -25.80 15.66
C GLY A 357 1.91 -24.37 15.67
N ALA A 358 0.83 -24.06 14.93
CA ALA A 358 0.12 -22.81 15.15
C ALA A 358 -0.53 -22.82 16.55
N PRO A 359 -0.37 -21.75 17.37
CA PRO A 359 -1.03 -21.69 18.66
C PRO A 359 -2.54 -21.74 18.44
N SER A 360 -3.18 -22.82 18.88
CA SER A 360 -4.63 -22.88 18.96
C SER A 360 -5.08 -21.81 19.95
N THR A 361 -5.89 -20.87 19.48
CA THR A 361 -6.51 -19.83 20.30
C THR A 361 -7.55 -20.36 21.30
N ASP A 362 -7.72 -21.69 21.39
CA ASP A 362 -8.74 -22.36 22.21
C ASP A 362 -8.20 -22.94 23.52
N ARG A 363 -7.32 -22.23 24.22
CA ARG A 363 -6.99 -22.55 25.62
C ARG A 363 -7.06 -21.33 26.53
N ILE A 364 -8.28 -20.84 26.72
CA ILE A 364 -8.74 -20.10 27.90
C ILE A 364 -10.06 -20.82 28.26
N ALA A 365 -10.30 -21.49 29.38
CA ALA A 365 -9.65 -21.50 30.68
C ALA A 365 -9.73 -22.93 31.25
N GLY A 366 -8.65 -23.39 31.88
CA GLY A 366 -8.70 -24.44 32.88
C GLY A 366 -8.33 -23.79 34.20
N GLU A 367 -9.34 -23.57 35.06
CA GLU A 367 -9.15 -23.19 36.46
C GLU A 367 -8.61 -24.40 37.25
N PRO A 368 -7.56 -24.26 38.06
CA PRO A 368 -7.18 -25.29 39.01
C PRO A 368 -7.84 -25.07 40.38
N ALA A 369 -8.49 -26.16 40.83
CA ALA A 369 -8.81 -26.64 42.19
C ALA A 369 -9.04 -25.64 43.34
#